data_AF-A0A960J262-F1
#
_entry.id   AF-A0A960J262-F1
#
_cell.length_a   1.000
_cell.length_b   1.000
_cell.length_c   1.000
_cell.angle_alpha   90.00
_cell.angle_beta   90.00
_cell.angle_gamma   90.00
#
_symmetry.space_group_name_H-M   'P 1'
#
loop_
_entity.id
_entity.type
_entity.pdbx_description
1 polymer ?
#
loop_
_entity_poly.entity_id
_entity_poly.type
_entity_poly.pdbx_seq_one_letter_code
_entity_poly.pdbx_strand_id
1 'polypeptide(L)' 'MSGRLHDDEVDVPPALVRRLLAAQHPQWADRPLTVAGEWGTDHAMYRLGDDLVVRLPRIGWAVKAVAAEQRWLPVLGP' A
#
# COMPACT_ATOMS: atom_id res chain seq x y z
N MET A 1 4.26 8.26 -14.96
CA MET A 1 2.88 7.85 -15.26
C MET A 1 2.79 6.36 -14.96
N SER A 2 1.89 5.95 -14.06
CA SER A 2 1.69 4.53 -13.75
C SER A 2 1.05 3.86 -14.96
N GLY A 3 1.67 2.81 -15.50
CA GLY A 3 1.05 1.97 -16.51
C GLY A 3 -0.03 1.14 -15.82
N ARG A 4 -1.29 1.36 -16.19
CA ARG A 4 -2.41 0.50 -15.79
C ARG A 4 -2.18 -0.87 -16.44
N LEU A 5 -2.16 -1.93 -15.64
CA LEU A 5 -1.93 -3.31 -16.09
C LEU A 5 -3.24 -4.11 -16.17
N HIS A 6 -4.26 -3.70 -15.41
CA HIS A 6 -5.57 -4.33 -15.36
C HIS A 6 -6.73 -3.31 -15.47
N ASP A 7 -7.85 -3.75 -16.04
CA ASP A 7 -9.00 -2.88 -16.34
C ASP A 7 -9.70 -2.36 -15.07
N ASP A 8 -9.72 -3.14 -13.99
CA ASP A 8 -10.39 -2.84 -12.71
C ASP A 8 -9.48 -2.20 -11.66
N GLU A 9 -8.34 -1.64 -12.07
CA GLU A 9 -7.48 -0.89 -11.15
C GLU A 9 -8.15 0.38 -10.62
N VAL A 10 -7.96 0.64 -9.33
CA VAL A 10 -8.30 1.89 -8.67
C VAL A 10 -7.05 2.73 -8.47
N ASP A 11 -7.18 4.03 -8.73
CA ASP A 11 -6.10 4.97 -8.45
C ASP A 11 -5.93 5.13 -6.93
N VAL A 12 -4.68 5.00 -6.47
CA VAL A 12 -4.33 5.20 -5.06
C VAL A 12 -3.42 6.43 -4.95
N PRO A 13 -3.94 7.66 -5.08
CA PRO A 13 -3.10 8.85 -5.04
C PRO A 13 -2.51 9.08 -3.63
N PRO A 14 -1.37 9.78 -3.49
CA PRO A 14 -0.77 10.07 -2.18
C PRO A 14 -1.72 10.75 -1.20
N ALA A 15 -2.65 11.58 -1.70
CA ALA A 15 -3.67 12.25 -0.88
C ALA A 15 -4.65 11.26 -0.22
N LEU A 16 -5.01 10.17 -0.92
CA LEU A 16 -5.82 9.10 -0.34
C LEU A 16 -5.06 8.42 0.80
N VAL A 17 -3.79 8.08 0.56
CA VAL A 17 -2.93 7.44 1.58
C VAL A 17 -2.81 8.31 2.82
N ARG A 18 -2.59 9.61 2.68
CA ARG A 18 -2.53 10.55 3.81
C ARG A 18 -3.83 10.58 4.62
N ARG A 19 -4.98 10.61 3.95
CA ARG A 19 -6.28 10.57 4.63
C ARG A 19 -6.49 9.27 5.40
N LEU A 20 -6.10 8.13 4.81
CA LEU A 20 -6.21 6.82 5.47
C LEU A 20 -5.28 6.75 6.68
N LEU A 21 -4.04 7.23 6.58
CA LEU A 21 -3.10 7.31 7.70
C LEU A 21 -3.67 8.19 8.83
N ALA A 22 -4.15 9.39 8.52
CA ALA A 22 -4.75 10.27 9.52
C ALA A 22 -5.96 9.66 10.23
N ALA A 23 -6.77 8.88 9.51
CA ALA A 23 -7.97 8.26 10.07
C ALA A 23 -7.70 6.96 10.86
N GLN A 24 -6.77 6.13 10.40
CA GLN A 24 -6.59 4.76 10.92
C GLN A 24 -5.31 4.60 11.76
N HIS A 25 -4.28 5.40 11.47
CA HIS A 25 -2.99 5.36 12.16
C HIS A 25 -2.45 6.78 12.41
N PRO A 26 -3.13 7.59 13.26
CA PRO A 26 -2.78 9.00 13.48
C PRO A 26 -1.32 9.21 13.90
N GLN A 27 -0.71 8.25 14.60
CA GLN A 27 0.69 8.30 15.03
C GLN A 27 1.70 8.38 13.88
N TRP A 28 1.30 8.07 12.65
CA TRP A 28 2.15 8.12 11.46
C TRP A 28 1.70 9.12 10.40
N ALA A 29 0.62 9.87 10.66
CA ALA A 29 -0.03 10.73 9.67
C ALA A 29 0.91 11.80 9.07
N ASP A 30 1.82 12.32 9.90
CA ASP A 30 2.74 13.40 9.52
C ASP A 30 4.09 12.91 9.00
N ARG A 31 4.32 11.59 8.94
CA ARG A 31 5.59 11.06 8.44
C ARG A 31 5.74 11.32 6.93
N PRO A 32 6.98 11.52 6.42
CA PRO A 32 7.22 11.69 4.99
C PRO A 32 6.66 10.52 4.19
N LEU A 33 5.97 10.81 3.08
CA LEU A 33 5.34 9.80 2.23
C LEU A 33 5.88 9.95 0.81
N THR A 34 6.57 8.93 0.31
CA THR A 34 7.13 8.89 -1.05
C THR A 34 6.77 7.60 -1.75
N VAL A 35 6.79 7.60 -3.09
CA VAL A 35 6.53 6.39 -3.86
C VAL A 35 7.70 5.41 -3.66
N ALA A 36 7.41 4.13 -3.38
CA ALA A 36 8.44 3.16 -3.01
C ALA A 36 9.22 2.57 -4.21
N GLY A 37 8.80 2.86 -5.44
CA GLY A 37 9.38 2.36 -6.69
C GLY A 37 8.35 2.40 -7.83
N GLU A 38 8.55 1.61 -8.88
CA GLU A 38 7.49 1.36 -9.85
C GLU A 38 6.32 0.65 -9.16
N TRP A 39 5.09 0.94 -9.59
CA TRP A 39 3.89 0.40 -8.97
C TRP A 39 3.88 -1.12 -9.14
N GLY A 40 3.86 -1.89 -8.04
CA GLY A 40 3.83 -3.35 -8.08
C GLY A 40 2.49 -3.84 -8.61
N THR A 41 2.46 -4.91 -9.42
CA THR A 41 1.37 -5.31 -10.33
C THR A 41 -0.06 -5.09 -9.80
N ASP A 42 -0.27 -5.38 -8.53
CA ASP A 42 -1.57 -5.42 -7.84
C ASP A 42 -1.67 -4.48 -6.62
N HIS A 43 -0.54 -3.93 -6.16
CA HIS A 43 -0.45 -3.07 -4.98
C HIS A 43 0.24 -1.73 -5.26
N ALA A 44 -0.35 -0.66 -4.74
CA ALA A 44 0.31 0.61 -4.56
C ALA A 44 1.26 0.53 -3.36
N MET A 45 2.50 0.96 -3.54
CA MET A 45 3.51 0.95 -2.48
C MET A 45 4.11 2.33 -2.23
N TYR A 46 4.05 2.76 -0.98
CA TYR A 46 4.61 4.03 -0.51
C TYR A 46 5.57 3.78 0.63
N ARG A 47 6.72 4.47 0.63
CA ARG A 47 7.59 4.57 1.80
C ARG A 47 7.02 5.60 2.75
N LEU A 48 7.02 5.27 4.04
CA LEU A 48 6.53 6.10 5.12
C LEU A 48 7.65 6.31 6.14
N GLY A 49 8.29 7.48 6.07
CA GLY A 49 9.58 7.69 6.73
C GLY A 49 10.66 6.74 6.17
N ASP A 50 11.58 6.33 7.03
CA ASP A 50 12.76 5.56 6.64
C ASP A 50 12.61 4.04 6.87
N ASP A 51 11.58 3.63 7.61
CA ASP A 51 11.46 2.27 8.17
C ASP A 51 10.15 1.55 7.82
N LEU A 52 9.13 2.25 7.29
CA LEU A 52 7.83 1.66 7.01
C LEU A 52 7.46 1.73 5.53
N VAL A 53 6.62 0.77 5.12
CA VAL A 53 5.98 0.75 3.79
C VAL A 53 4.47 0.61 3.96
N VAL A 54 3.72 1.46 3.26
CA VAL A 54 2.28 1.34 3.09
C VAL A 54 2.02 0.55 1.80
N ARG A 55 1.39 -0.62 1.93
CA ARG A 55 0.93 -1.46 0.82
C ARG A 55 -0.60 -1.38 0.75
N LEU A 56 -1.14 -0.96 -0.39
CA LEU A 56 -2.57 -0.83 -0.61
C LEU A 56 -2.98 -1.59 -1.88
N PRO A 57 -3.93 -2.53 -1.81
CA PRO A 57 -4.50 -3.16 -2.99
C PRO A 57 -5.07 -2.09 -3.92
N ARG A 58 -4.66 -2.12 -5.18
CA ARG A 58 -5.26 -1.30 -6.24
C ARG A 58 -6.26 -2.06 -7.09
N ILE A 59 -6.54 -3.32 -6.75
CA ILE A 59 -7.47 -4.17 -7.49
C ILE A 59 -8.24 -5.08 -6.54
N GLY A 60 -9.52 -5.33 -6.84
CA GLY A 60 -10.45 -5.96 -5.89
C GLY A 60 -10.03 -7.37 -5.47
N TRP A 61 -9.46 -8.15 -6.39
CA TRP A 61 -9.01 -9.51 -6.08
C TRP A 61 -7.75 -9.55 -5.19
N ALA A 62 -6.92 -8.52 -5.22
CA ALA A 62 -5.70 -8.45 -4.39
C ALA A 62 -5.99 -8.29 -2.90
N VAL A 63 -7.22 -7.90 -2.52
CA VAL A 63 -7.67 -7.87 -1.12
C VAL A 63 -7.52 -9.25 -0.45
N LYS A 64 -7.76 -10.34 -1.19
CA LYS A 64 -7.57 -11.70 -0.66
C LYS A 64 -6.10 -12.01 -0.38
N ALA A 65 -5.18 -11.46 -1.17
CA ALA A 65 -3.75 -11.62 -0.96
C ALA A 65 -3.30 -10.95 0.35
N VAL A 66 -3.83 -9.76 0.67
CA VAL A 66 -3.54 -9.07 1.95
C VAL A 66 -3.91 -9.94 3.16
N ALA A 67 -5.08 -10.58 3.13
CA ALA A 67 -5.50 -11.46 4.22
C ALA A 67 -4.56 -12.67 4.38
N ALA A 68 -4.08 -13.22 3.26
CA ALA A 68 -3.09 -14.30 3.27
C ALA A 68 -1.73 -13.81 3.80
N GLU A 69 -1.26 -12.64 3.34
CA GLU A 69 -0.02 -12.00 3.80
C GLU A 69 -0.06 -11.78 5.32
N GLN A 70 -1.12 -11.18 5.86
CA GLN A 70 -1.27 -10.94 7.31
C GLN A 70 -1.26 -12.23 8.12
N ARG A 71 -1.83 -13.32 7.58
CA ARG A 71 -1.85 -14.61 8.24
C ARG A 71 -0.48 -15.29 8.24
N TRP A 72 0.22 -15.24 7.11
CA TRP A 72 1.40 -16.08 6.87
C TRP A 72 2.73 -15.36 7.04
N LEU A 73 2.85 -14.06 6.72
CA LEU A 73 4.11 -13.31 6.88
C LEU A 73 4.70 -13.40 8.30
N PRO A 74 3.92 -13.29 9.40
CA PRO A 74 4.49 -13.37 10.74
C PRO A 74 5.10 -14.74 11.08
N VAL A 75 4.72 -15.81 10.37
CA VAL A 75 5.17 -17.19 10.62
C VAL A 75 6.11 -17.73 9.54
N LEU A 76 6.20 -17.04 8.39
CA LEU A 76 7.08 -17.36 7.26
C LEU A 76 8.37 -16.53 7.26
N GLY A 77 8.55 -15.64 8.25
CA GLY A 77 9.84 -15.00 8.47
C GLY A 77 10.95 -16.03 8.71
N PRO A 78 12.24 -15.68 8.46
CA PRO A 78 13.37 -16.58 8.71
C PRO A 78 13.40 -17.09 10.15
#